data_AF-A0A966BSZ0-F1
#
_entry.id   AF-A0A966BSZ0-F1
#
_cell.length_a   1.000
_cell.length_b   1.000
_cell.length_c   1.000
_cell.angle_alpha   90.00
_cell.angle_beta   90.00
_cell.angle_gamma   90.00
#
_symmetry.space_group_name_H-M   'P 1'
#
loop_
_entity.id
_entity.type
_entity.pdbx_description
1 polymer ?
#
loop_
_entity_poly.entity_id
_entity_poly.type
_entity_poly.pdbx_seq_one_letter_code
_entity_poly.pdbx_strand_id
1 'polypeptide(L)'
;MISLFLAATSLGYNTWRNETTEVQRNLRQASFQVLVELGELNQIVLYRRYFQAPTEPGAVERRPDLVFDDARSWVGGWGKVTMVRDLTSFMPEPLPSHGSALFSTWETDAAHLNSGSAERRDQASTALLAEIEGLRSATVQMIDSLR
;
A
#
# COMPACT_ATOMS: atom_id res chain seq x y z
N MET A 1 -4.74 -54.20 -6.57
CA MET A 1 -3.75 -53.10 -6.67
C MET A 1 -4.31 -51.84 -7.34
N ILE A 2 -5.29 -51.96 -8.24
CA ILE A 2 -5.94 -50.80 -8.89
C ILE A 2 -6.61 -49.85 -7.87
N SER A 3 -7.27 -50.39 -6.84
CA SER A 3 -7.92 -49.59 -5.79
C SER A 3 -6.97 -48.74 -4.96
N LEU A 4 -5.80 -49.29 -4.59
CA LEU A 4 -4.77 -48.56 -3.85
C LEU A 4 -4.16 -47.43 -4.69
N PHE A 5 -3.92 -47.69 -5.98
CA PHE A 5 -3.41 -46.69 -6.91
C PHE A 5 -4.41 -45.54 -7.12
N LEU A 6 -5.69 -45.86 -7.28
CA LEU A 6 -6.78 -44.87 -7.36
C LEU A 6 -6.87 -44.03 -6.08
N ALA A 7 -6.79 -44.67 -4.91
CA ALA A 7 -6.82 -43.97 -3.62
C ALA A 7 -5.64 -43.01 -3.44
N ALA A 8 -4.41 -43.45 -3.75
CA ALA A 8 -3.21 -42.61 -3.66
C ALA A 8 -3.27 -41.41 -4.61
N THR A 9 -3.72 -41.63 -5.85
CA THR A 9 -3.86 -40.57 -6.86
C THR A 9 -4.94 -39.57 -6.46
N SER A 10 -6.08 -40.04 -5.95
CA SER A 10 -7.17 -39.18 -5.48
C SER A 10 -6.76 -38.31 -4.29
N LEU A 11 -6.02 -38.87 -3.33
CA LEU A 11 -5.52 -38.12 -2.18
C LEU A 11 -4.49 -37.05 -2.60
N GLY A 12 -3.56 -37.41 -3.49
CA GLY A 12 -2.57 -36.47 -4.02
C GLY A 12 -3.21 -35.30 -4.77
N TYR A 13 -4.17 -35.57 -5.65
CA TYR A 13 -4.90 -34.54 -6.37
C TYR A 13 -5.69 -33.62 -5.44
N ASN A 14 -6.42 -34.18 -4.46
CA ASN A 14 -7.16 -33.38 -3.48
C ASN A 14 -6.24 -32.50 -2.63
N THR A 15 -5.09 -33.02 -2.22
CA THR A 15 -4.11 -32.27 -1.41
C THR A 15 -3.54 -31.09 -2.20
N TRP A 16 -3.05 -31.35 -3.41
CA TRP A 16 -2.49 -30.31 -4.29
C TRP A 16 -3.52 -29.22 -4.62
N ARG A 17 -4.76 -29.62 -4.96
CA ARG A 17 -5.86 -28.68 -5.22
C ARG A 17 -6.17 -27.81 -4.00
N ASN A 18 -6.19 -28.42 -2.81
CA ASN A 18 -6.50 -27.72 -1.57
C ASN A 18 -5.43 -26.69 -1.24
N GLU A 19 -4.16 -27.08 -1.29
CA GLU A 19 -3.01 -26.20 -1.07
C GLU A 19 -2.99 -25.02 -2.05
N THR A 20 -3.24 -25.27 -3.34
CA THR A 20 -3.34 -24.21 -4.34
C THR A 20 -4.46 -23.20 -4.03
N THR A 21 -5.63 -23.70 -3.61
CA THR A 21 -6.77 -22.85 -3.26
C THR A 21 -6.49 -22.01 -2.02
N GLU A 22 -5.82 -22.59 -1.03
CA GLU A 22 -5.42 -21.91 0.20
C GLU A 22 -4.39 -20.81 -0.07
N VAL A 23 -3.35 -21.10 -0.86
CA VAL A 23 -2.36 -20.10 -1.29
C VAL A 23 -3.03 -18.94 -2.02
N GLN A 24 -3.91 -19.22 -2.99
CA GLN A 24 -4.65 -18.17 -3.70
C GLN A 24 -5.54 -17.34 -2.77
N ARG A 25 -6.18 -17.97 -1.78
CA ARG A 25 -7.00 -17.26 -0.79
C ARG A 25 -6.15 -16.34 0.09
N ASN A 26 -5.01 -16.82 0.58
CA ASN A 26 -4.10 -16.04 1.42
C ASN A 26 -3.54 -14.83 0.66
N LEU A 27 -3.14 -15.04 -0.60
CA LEU A 27 -2.66 -13.97 -1.46
C LEU A 27 -3.75 -12.93 -1.74
N ARG A 28 -4.99 -13.34 -2.04
CA ARG A 28 -6.11 -12.39 -2.21
C ARG A 28 -6.35 -11.56 -0.94
N GLN A 29 -6.34 -12.19 0.22
CA GLN A 29 -6.53 -11.48 1.49
C GLN A 29 -5.43 -10.45 1.74
N ALA A 30 -4.16 -10.84 1.54
CA ALA A 30 -3.03 -9.93 1.66
C ALA A 30 -3.11 -8.79 0.63
N SER A 31 -3.49 -9.07 -0.62
CA SER A 31 -3.67 -8.04 -1.66
C SER A 31 -4.74 -7.02 -1.29
N PHE A 32 -5.88 -7.46 -0.76
CA PHE A 32 -6.91 -6.52 -0.31
C PHE A 32 -6.44 -5.67 0.86
N GLN A 33 -5.69 -6.22 1.81
CA GLN A 33 -5.10 -5.43 2.87
C GLN A 33 -4.15 -4.37 2.31
N VAL A 34 -3.27 -4.73 1.37
CA VAL A 34 -2.38 -3.75 0.71
C VAL A 34 -3.17 -2.63 0.04
N LEU A 35 -4.27 -2.94 -0.67
CA LEU A 35 -5.12 -1.91 -1.31
C LEU A 35 -5.77 -0.95 -0.31
N VAL A 36 -6.20 -1.45 0.86
CA VAL A 36 -6.74 -0.62 1.94
C VAL A 36 -5.67 0.33 2.47
N GLU A 37 -4.49 -0.20 2.80
CA GLU A 37 -3.38 0.61 3.34
C GLU A 37 -2.91 1.68 2.33
N LEU A 38 -2.86 1.34 1.03
CA LEU A 38 -2.55 2.29 -0.05
C LEU A 38 -3.61 3.38 -0.19
N GLY A 39 -4.89 3.03 -0.05
CA GLY A 39 -5.98 3.99 -0.09
C GLY A 39 -5.89 5.02 1.04
N GLU A 40 -5.56 4.56 2.25
CA GLU A 40 -5.36 5.44 3.40
C GLU A 40 -4.09 6.29 3.28
N LEU A 41 -2.99 5.71 2.77
CA LEU A 41 -1.77 6.48 2.49
C LEU A 41 -2.01 7.56 1.43
N ASN A 42 -2.77 7.25 0.38
CA ASN A 42 -3.17 8.21 -0.65
C ASN A 42 -3.95 9.39 -0.07
N GLN A 43 -4.89 9.13 0.85
CA GLN A 43 -5.62 10.20 1.55
C GLN A 43 -4.68 11.09 2.38
N ILE A 44 -3.68 10.50 3.05
CA ILE A 44 -2.68 11.26 3.82
C ILE A 44 -1.84 12.15 2.91
N VAL A 45 -1.35 11.64 1.77
CA VAL A 45 -0.57 12.43 0.81
C VAL A 45 -1.40 13.58 0.26
N LEU A 46 -2.65 13.32 -0.16
CA LEU A 46 -3.55 14.36 -0.68
C LEU A 46 -3.91 15.39 0.39
N TYR A 47 -4.17 14.94 1.63
CA TYR A 47 -4.40 15.84 2.75
C TYR A 47 -3.22 16.81 2.92
N ARG A 48 -1.99 16.28 2.92
CA ARG A 48 -0.78 17.09 3.08
C ARG A 48 -0.53 18.02 1.91
N ARG A 49 -0.84 17.59 0.67
CA ARG A 49 -0.70 18.42 -0.53
C ARG A 49 -1.57 19.67 -0.46
N TYR A 50 -2.83 19.53 -0.04
CA TYR A 50 -3.83 20.60 -0.18
C TYR A 50 -4.16 21.34 1.12
N PHE A 51 -3.98 20.70 2.28
CA PHE A 51 -4.45 21.23 3.57
C PHE A 51 -3.32 21.57 4.55
N GLN A 52 -2.06 21.31 4.21
CA GLN A 52 -0.97 21.97 4.93
C GLN A 52 -0.91 23.44 4.56
N ALA A 53 -1.46 24.27 5.45
CA ALA A 53 -1.38 25.71 5.37
C ALA A 53 0.08 26.14 5.11
N PRO A 54 0.35 27.04 4.16
CA PRO A 54 1.57 27.82 4.19
C PRO A 54 1.62 28.53 5.54
N THR A 55 2.78 28.58 6.19
CA THR A 55 3.03 29.50 7.31
C THR A 55 3.13 30.92 6.74
N GLU A 56 2.07 31.41 6.07
CA GLU A 56 1.96 32.79 5.66
C GLU A 56 1.13 33.58 6.67
N PRO A 57 1.45 34.85 6.95
CA PRO A 57 0.64 35.70 7.80
C PRO A 57 -0.74 35.89 7.12
N GLY A 58 -1.78 35.26 7.68
CA GLY A 58 -3.12 35.22 7.09
C GLY A 58 -3.60 33.82 6.68
N ALA A 59 -2.78 32.79 6.88
CA ALA A 59 -3.18 31.40 6.67
C ALA A 59 -4.38 31.03 7.56
N VAL A 60 -5.35 30.36 6.92
CA VAL A 60 -6.62 29.93 7.52
C VAL A 60 -6.34 29.21 8.84
N GLU A 61 -6.97 29.71 9.90
CA GLU A 61 -6.92 29.16 11.25
C GLU A 61 -7.09 27.63 11.20
N ARG A 62 -6.23 26.90 11.91
CA ARG A 62 -6.24 25.44 12.02
C ARG A 62 -7.68 24.97 12.27
N ARG A 63 -8.32 24.43 11.24
CA ARG A 63 -9.71 23.97 11.24
C ARG A 63 -9.83 22.74 12.18
N PRO A 64 -10.40 22.89 13.39
CA PRO A 64 -10.44 21.82 14.38
C PRO A 64 -11.42 20.70 14.01
N ASP A 65 -12.23 20.89 12.97
CA ASP A 65 -13.18 19.94 12.38
C ASP A 65 -12.53 18.96 11.40
N LEU A 66 -11.26 19.14 11.02
CA LEU A 66 -10.57 18.21 10.13
C LEU A 66 -10.23 16.91 10.87
N VAL A 67 -10.67 15.78 10.29
CA VAL A 67 -10.49 14.43 10.83
C VAL A 67 -8.99 14.05 10.99
N PHE A 68 -8.12 14.66 10.20
CA PHE A 68 -6.67 14.51 10.29
C PHE A 68 -6.04 15.79 10.82
N ASP A 69 -5.43 15.75 12.00
CA ASP A 69 -4.49 16.80 12.41
C ASP A 69 -3.10 16.55 11.77
N ASP A 70 -2.25 17.59 11.74
CA ASP A 70 -0.91 17.51 11.15
C ASP A 70 -0.02 16.43 11.78
N ALA A 71 -0.15 16.17 13.08
CA ALA A 71 0.68 15.17 13.76
C ALA A 71 0.22 13.75 13.42
N ARG A 72 -1.09 13.51 13.40
CA ARG A 72 -1.70 12.22 13.04
C ARG A 72 -1.44 11.84 11.60
N SER A 73 -1.53 12.80 10.67
CA SER A 73 -1.20 12.53 9.26
C SER A 73 0.30 12.31 9.04
N TRP A 74 1.17 12.81 9.92
CA TRP A 74 2.63 12.62 9.81
C TRP A 74 3.01 11.20 10.22
N VAL A 75 2.64 10.85 11.46
CA VAL A 75 2.90 9.53 12.04
C VAL A 75 2.11 8.46 11.29
N GLY A 76 0.88 8.78 10.90
CA GLY A 76 0.02 7.91 10.10
C GLY A 76 0.68 7.52 8.78
N GLY A 77 1.28 8.46 8.05
CA GLY A 77 1.93 8.18 6.78
C GLY A 77 3.09 7.18 6.92
N TRP A 78 3.95 7.37 7.92
CA TRP A 78 5.03 6.43 8.25
C TRP A 78 4.51 5.04 8.63
N GLY A 79 3.45 4.97 9.42
CA GLY A 79 2.80 3.70 9.77
C GLY A 79 2.26 2.97 8.53
N LYS A 80 1.57 3.70 7.65
CA LYS A 80 0.99 3.14 6.41
C LYS A 80 2.05 2.64 5.44
N VAL A 81 3.08 3.43 5.14
CA VAL A 81 4.12 3.01 4.21
C VAL A 81 4.93 1.81 4.72
N THR A 82 5.17 1.74 6.03
CA THR A 82 5.83 0.60 6.67
C THR A 82 4.96 -0.66 6.54
N MET A 83 3.67 -0.56 6.86
CA MET A 83 2.74 -1.67 6.72
C MET A 83 2.67 -2.18 5.28
N VAL A 84 2.60 -1.28 4.30
CA VAL A 84 2.60 -1.64 2.87
C VAL A 84 3.88 -2.41 2.49
N ARG A 85 5.06 -1.88 2.85
CA ARG A 85 6.34 -2.56 2.59
C ARG A 85 6.38 -3.95 3.23
N ASP A 86 5.96 -4.06 4.49
CA ASP A 86 6.01 -5.32 5.23
C ASP A 86 5.03 -6.34 4.64
N LEU A 87 3.79 -5.94 4.29
CA LEU A 87 2.82 -6.82 3.64
C LEU A 87 3.31 -7.30 2.27
N THR A 88 3.80 -6.39 1.44
CA THR A 88 4.28 -6.72 0.10
C THR A 88 5.49 -7.66 0.10
N SER A 89 6.30 -7.67 1.18
CA SER A 89 7.46 -8.57 1.31
C SER A 89 7.10 -10.06 1.32
N PHE A 90 5.86 -10.41 1.69
CA PHE A 90 5.35 -11.79 1.68
C PHE A 90 4.66 -12.16 0.37
N MET A 91 4.66 -11.27 -0.61
CA MET A 91 3.96 -11.45 -1.88
C MET A 91 4.94 -11.70 -3.02
N PRO A 92 4.51 -12.34 -4.13
CA PRO A 92 5.35 -12.50 -5.31
C PRO A 92 5.74 -11.16 -5.95
N GLU A 93 6.84 -11.16 -6.69
CA GLU A 93 7.21 -10.02 -7.54
C GLU A 93 6.10 -9.68 -8.55
N PRO A 94 5.91 -8.39 -8.89
CA PRO A 94 6.79 -7.24 -8.59
C PRO A 94 6.50 -6.52 -7.26
N LEU A 95 5.64 -7.07 -6.39
CA LEU A 95 5.10 -6.34 -5.23
C LEU A 95 6.15 -5.93 -4.18
N PRO A 96 7.10 -6.79 -3.75
CA PRO A 96 8.15 -6.40 -2.80
C PRO A 96 9.02 -5.24 -3.31
N SER A 97 9.33 -5.24 -4.61
CA SER A 97 10.11 -4.17 -5.26
C SER A 97 9.36 -2.83 -5.19
N HIS A 98 8.09 -2.82 -5.57
CA HIS A 98 7.23 -1.63 -5.47
C HIS A 98 7.04 -1.15 -4.03
N GLY A 99 6.86 -2.05 -3.07
CA GLY A 99 6.74 -1.69 -1.65
C GLY A 99 8.01 -1.04 -1.10
N SER A 100 9.17 -1.53 -1.52
CA SER A 100 10.47 -0.96 -1.14
C SER A 100 10.70 0.40 -1.80
N ALA A 101 10.34 0.55 -3.08
CA ALA A 101 10.42 1.82 -3.80
C ALA A 101 9.53 2.89 -3.15
N LEU A 102 8.27 2.57 -2.87
CA LEU A 102 7.34 3.47 -2.18
C LEU A 102 7.87 3.89 -0.80
N PHE A 103 8.45 2.97 -0.03
CA PHE A 103 9.08 3.29 1.26
C PHE A 103 10.27 4.24 1.11
N SER A 104 11.15 3.99 0.14
CA SER A 104 12.31 4.85 -0.14
C SER A 104 11.90 6.25 -0.61
N THR A 105 10.87 6.35 -1.45
CA THR A 105 10.33 7.64 -1.90
C THR A 105 9.72 8.39 -0.72
N TRP A 106 8.97 7.70 0.16
CA TRP A 106 8.45 8.32 1.39
C TRP A 106 9.57 8.83 2.29
N GLU A 107 10.61 8.04 2.54
CA GLU A 107 11.74 8.45 3.36
C GLU A 107 12.41 9.72 2.82
N THR A 108 12.50 9.85 1.50
CA THR A 108 13.09 11.01 0.83
C THR A 108 12.17 12.24 0.86
N ASP A 109 10.88 12.05 0.56
CA ASP A 109 9.97 13.14 0.23
C ASP A 109 9.02 13.55 1.37
N ALA A 110 8.87 12.73 2.42
CA ALA A 110 7.95 13.03 3.51
C ALA A 110 8.27 14.37 4.18
N ALA A 111 9.54 14.70 4.41
CA ALA A 111 9.90 15.99 4.99
C ALA A 111 9.39 17.18 4.15
N HIS A 112 9.40 17.04 2.83
CA HIS A 112 8.86 18.05 1.92
C HIS A 112 7.34 18.15 2.04
N LEU A 113 6.62 17.05 2.26
CA LEU A 113 5.18 17.06 2.58
C LEU A 113 4.82 17.76 3.90
N ASN A 114 5.80 18.08 4.76
CA ASN A 114 5.55 18.69 6.05
C ASN A 114 6.06 20.13 6.17
N SER A 115 7.23 20.41 5.59
CA SER A 115 7.91 21.70 5.75
C SER A 115 8.52 22.21 4.45
N GLY A 116 8.16 21.63 3.30
CA GLY A 116 8.59 22.10 1.99
C GLY A 116 7.86 23.37 1.55
N SER A 117 8.44 24.08 0.57
CA SER A 117 7.70 25.09 -0.20
C SER A 117 6.48 24.45 -0.89
N ALA A 118 5.51 25.27 -1.33
CA ALA A 118 4.35 24.77 -2.07
C ALA A 118 4.77 23.92 -3.29
N GLU A 119 5.79 24.36 -4.02
CA GLU A 119 6.37 23.64 -5.17
C GLU A 119 6.99 22.30 -4.77
N ARG A 120 7.80 22.26 -3.70
CA ARG A 120 8.40 21.00 -3.23
C ARG A 120 7.36 20.04 -2.68
N ARG A 121 6.33 20.54 -1.99
CA ARG A 121 5.18 19.73 -1.55
C ARG A 121 4.47 19.10 -2.73
N ASP A 122 4.26 19.86 -3.80
CA ASP A 122 3.59 19.37 -4.99
C ASP A 122 4.41 18.29 -5.72
N GLN A 123 5.73 18.49 -5.84
CA GLN A 123 6.66 17.52 -6.40
C GLN A 123 6.69 16.22 -5.58
N ALA A 124 6.89 16.33 -4.26
CA ALA A 124 6.88 15.21 -3.32
C ALA A 124 5.55 14.44 -3.37
N SER A 125 4.43 15.16 -3.39
CA SER A 125 3.10 14.55 -3.49
C SER A 125 2.94 13.80 -4.81
N THR A 126 3.38 14.38 -5.92
CA THR A 126 3.27 13.76 -7.25
C THR A 126 4.11 12.48 -7.34
N ALA A 127 5.34 12.50 -6.82
CA ALA A 127 6.21 11.32 -6.78
C ALA A 127 5.57 10.19 -5.96
N LEU A 128 5.07 10.50 -4.75
CA LEU A 128 4.41 9.52 -3.89
C LEU A 128 3.13 8.95 -4.49
N LEU A 129 2.31 9.80 -5.11
CA LEU A 129 1.08 9.36 -5.77
C LEU A 129 1.38 8.43 -6.96
N ALA A 130 2.48 8.66 -7.69
CA ALA A 130 2.91 7.78 -8.77
C ALA A 130 3.32 6.39 -8.26
N GLU A 131 4.09 6.32 -7.17
CA GLU A 131 4.49 5.03 -6.56
C GLU A 131 3.28 4.29 -5.97
N ILE A 132 2.36 5.00 -5.32
CA ILE A 132 1.10 4.43 -4.82
C ILE A 132 0.30 3.83 -5.98
N GLU A 133 0.17 4.54 -7.10
CA GLU A 133 -0.56 4.05 -8.27
C GLU A 133 0.12 2.82 -8.89
N GLY A 134 1.45 2.86 -9.01
CA GLY A 134 2.23 1.73 -9.53
C GLY A 134 2.00 0.46 -8.71
N LEU A 135 2.13 0.55 -7.40
CA LEU A 135 1.90 -0.58 -6.50
C LEU A 135 0.43 -1.02 -6.47
N ARG A 136 -0.53 -0.08 -6.55
CA ARG A 136 -1.96 -0.40 -6.66
C ARG A 136 -2.25 -1.21 -7.92
N SER A 137 -1.73 -0.76 -9.07
CA SER A 137 -1.89 -1.44 -10.36
C SER A 137 -1.30 -2.85 -10.32
N ALA A 138 -0.08 -3.01 -9.80
CA ALA A 138 0.56 -4.31 -9.62
C ALA A 138 -0.26 -5.22 -8.69
N THR A 139 -0.83 -4.69 -7.62
CA THR A 139 -1.66 -5.45 -6.66
C THR A 139 -2.96 -5.92 -7.31
N VAL A 140 -3.59 -5.09 -8.14
CA VAL A 140 -4.79 -5.45 -8.91
C VAL A 140 -4.48 -6.56 -9.92
N GLN A 141 -3.36 -6.45 -10.64
CA GLN A 141 -2.91 -7.49 -11.56
C GLN A 141 -2.64 -8.82 -10.84
N MET A 142 -2.04 -8.77 -9.66
CA MET A 142 -1.86 -9.94 -8.80
C MET A 142 -3.20 -10.61 -8.48
N ILE A 143 -4.21 -9.85 -8.05
CA ILE A 143 -5.55 -10.40 -7.76
C ILE A 143 -6.17 -11.04 -9.01
N ASP A 144 -6.02 -10.42 -10.18
CA ASP A 144 -6.55 -10.96 -11.44
C ASP A 144 -5.89 -12.29 -11.84
N SER A 145 -4.59 -12.44 -11.55
CA SER A 145 -3.84 -13.69 -11.79
C SER A 145 -4.25 -14.86 -10.89
N LEU A 146 -4.97 -14.60 -9.79
CA LEU A 146 -5.42 -15.60 -8.81
C LEU A 146 -6.81 -16.18 -9.13
N ARG A 147 -7.36 -15.87 -10.30
CA ARG A 147 -8.67 -16.36 -10.77
C ARG A 147 -8.62 -17.80 -11.25
#